data_AF-A0A4Q3SH06-F1
#
_entry.id   AF-A0A4Q3SH06-F1
#
_cell.length_a   1.000
_cell.length_b   1.000
_cell.length_c   1.000
_cell.angle_alpha   90.00
_cell.angle_beta   90.00
_cell.angle_gamma   90.00
#
_symmetry.space_group_name_H-M   'P 1'
#
loop_
_entity.id
_entity.type
_entity.pdbx_description
1 polymer ?
#
loop_
_entity_poly.entity_id
_entity_poly.type
_entity_poly.pdbx_seq_one_letter_code
_entity_poly.pdbx_strand_id
1 'polypeptide(L)'
;MQDLQLLESVERYLRGEMSSDEHAAFEQLRKTDPDVDQLVVEHTLFLEQLTSFGDRKNFRAMLNETHNSLTQTGAIRKEATPGKVISFFKKYKKVTAVAASIAGITTLLIAGLTMFYSRRANTAEIEQLRREFKQEVAKRTNEVYNKVKDGFPIKAPENAQPISGGTGFLIDGKGYIVTNAHVVKGSNSVIIQNNKGQQFRATIVYQNDTTDIAFLRIEDADFKSNPALPYNIRKTGAELGEALFTLGYPREEIVYNEGYMSAKTGFNGDTLSCQIGVAANPGNSGGPVFNKNGEVIGIINTRQAQAEGVVFAINSRNIYAALHQIRKEKMADTSIQTLKLPASSVLKGLDRVQQIRKIEDCVFMV
;
A
#
# COMPACT_ATOMS: atom_id res chain seq x y z
N MET A 1 8.73 -63.75 6.94
CA MET A 1 8.34 -64.58 8.12
C MET A 1 8.66 -63.85 9.42
N GLN A 2 9.82 -63.20 9.57
CA GLN A 2 10.18 -62.42 10.77
C GLN A 2 9.23 -61.23 11.05
N ASP A 3 8.85 -60.46 10.03
CA ASP A 3 7.98 -59.28 10.23
C ASP A 3 6.58 -59.62 10.77
N LEU A 4 6.05 -60.80 10.42
CA LEU A 4 4.73 -61.25 10.88
C LEU A 4 4.77 -61.67 12.36
N GLN A 5 5.86 -62.31 12.77
CA GLN A 5 6.09 -62.69 14.17
C GLN A 5 6.33 -61.44 15.06
N LEU A 6 7.01 -60.43 14.51
CA LEU A 6 7.19 -59.15 15.18
C LEU A 6 5.85 -58.44 15.38
N LEU A 7 5.00 -58.38 14.36
CA LEU A 7 3.68 -57.75 14.46
C LEU A 7 2.76 -58.47 15.46
N GLU A 8 2.77 -59.80 15.47
CA GLU A 8 2.06 -60.60 16.48
C GLU A 8 2.58 -60.33 17.90
N SER A 9 3.89 -60.14 18.06
CA SER A 9 4.49 -59.76 19.35
C SER A 9 4.06 -58.35 19.78
N VAL A 10 4.01 -57.39 18.85
CA VAL A 10 3.48 -56.04 19.12
C VAL A 10 2.02 -56.10 19.58
N GLU A 11 1.18 -56.90 18.94
CA GLU A 11 -0.23 -57.06 19.34
C GLU A 11 -0.37 -57.67 20.74
N ARG A 12 0.37 -58.75 21.04
CA ARG A 12 0.37 -59.38 22.37
C ARG A 12 0.87 -58.43 23.44
N TYR A 13 1.89 -57.62 23.13
CA TYR A 13 2.40 -56.59 24.02
C TYR A 13 1.32 -55.53 24.32
N LEU A 14 0.66 -55.00 23.30
CA LEU A 14 -0.38 -53.97 23.47
C LEU A 14 -1.65 -54.47 24.16
N ARG A 15 -1.98 -55.77 24.02
CA ARG A 15 -3.11 -56.41 24.72
C ARG A 15 -2.78 -56.86 26.15
N GLY A 16 -1.51 -56.79 26.56
CA GLY A 16 -1.07 -57.28 27.87
C GLY A 16 -1.08 -58.82 28.00
N GLU A 17 -0.89 -59.53 26.89
CA GLU A 17 -0.93 -61.00 26.80
C GLU A 17 0.48 -61.64 26.89
N MET A 18 1.51 -60.84 27.22
CA MET A 18 2.87 -61.30 27.48
C MET A 18 3.06 -61.64 28.97
N SER A 19 3.83 -62.69 29.25
CA SER A 19 4.32 -62.95 30.61
C SER A 19 5.26 -61.83 31.09
N SER A 20 5.54 -61.75 32.39
CA SER A 20 6.42 -60.72 32.96
C SER A 20 7.81 -60.70 32.32
N ASP A 21 8.35 -61.88 32.04
CA ASP A 21 9.70 -62.04 31.51
C ASP A 21 9.74 -61.70 30.02
N GLU A 22 8.72 -62.10 29.25
CA GLU A 22 8.55 -61.71 27.84
C GLU A 22 8.36 -60.21 27.70
N HIS A 23 7.55 -59.59 28.56
CA HIS A 23 7.32 -58.15 28.54
C HIS A 23 8.60 -57.36 28.84
N ALA A 24 9.41 -57.82 29.81
CA ALA A 24 10.70 -57.19 30.12
C ALA A 24 11.70 -57.32 28.96
N ALA A 25 11.75 -58.48 28.31
CA ALA A 25 12.58 -58.70 27.13
C ALA A 25 12.14 -57.85 25.93
N PHE A 26 10.83 -57.72 25.70
CA PHE A 26 10.27 -56.90 24.63
C PHE A 26 10.48 -55.39 24.88
N GLU A 27 10.37 -54.94 26.14
CA GLU A 27 10.73 -53.57 26.54
C GLU A 27 12.21 -53.26 26.31
N GLN A 28 13.09 -54.23 26.60
CA GLN A 28 14.51 -54.08 26.29
C GLN A 28 14.72 -54.01 24.78
N LEU A 29 14.02 -54.83 24.00
CA LEU A 29 14.08 -54.82 22.53
C LEU A 29 13.67 -53.46 21.96
N ARG A 30 12.56 -52.86 22.43
CA ARG A 30 12.13 -51.51 22.05
C ARG A 30 13.17 -50.43 22.37
N LYS A 31 13.90 -50.57 23.48
CA LYS A 31 14.97 -49.62 23.86
C LYS A 31 16.22 -49.76 23.00
N THR A 32 16.51 -50.97 22.53
CA THR A 32 17.72 -51.26 21.75
C THR A 32 17.52 -51.12 20.25
N ASP A 33 16.29 -51.30 19.77
CA ASP A 33 15.93 -51.28 18.36
C ASP A 33 14.86 -50.21 18.08
N PRO A 34 15.27 -49.06 17.52
CA PRO A 34 14.36 -47.96 17.19
C PRO A 34 13.24 -48.34 16.20
N ASP A 35 13.48 -49.29 15.30
CA ASP A 35 12.49 -49.69 14.30
C ASP A 35 11.33 -50.46 14.96
N VAL A 36 11.66 -51.26 15.99
CA VAL A 36 10.66 -51.97 16.81
C VAL A 36 9.83 -50.99 17.65
N ASP A 37 10.47 -49.96 18.23
CA ASP A 37 9.72 -48.94 18.99
C ASP A 37 8.78 -48.13 18.10
N GLN A 38 9.26 -47.72 16.92
CA GLN A 38 8.43 -47.02 15.93
C GLN A 38 7.22 -47.87 15.52
N LEU A 39 7.42 -49.17 15.26
CA LEU A 39 6.34 -50.08 14.90
C LEU A 39 5.26 -50.18 16.00
N VAL A 40 5.66 -50.23 17.28
CA VAL A 40 4.74 -50.24 18.42
C VAL A 40 3.92 -48.94 18.48
N VAL A 41 4.58 -47.79 18.28
CA VAL A 41 3.91 -46.47 18.27
C VAL A 41 2.91 -46.36 17.12
N GLU A 42 3.31 -46.72 15.90
CA GLU A 42 2.45 -46.68 14.71
C GLU A 42 1.23 -47.59 14.87
N HIS A 43 1.42 -48.82 15.38
CA HIS A 43 0.33 -49.75 15.61
C HIS A 43 -0.62 -49.27 16.70
N THR A 44 -0.11 -48.63 17.76
CA THR A 44 -0.94 -48.01 18.80
C THR A 44 -1.83 -46.92 18.21
N LEU A 45 -1.26 -46.01 17.42
CA LEU A 45 -2.01 -44.94 16.74
C LEU A 45 -3.08 -45.49 15.80
N PHE A 46 -2.78 -46.57 15.08
CA PHE A 46 -3.74 -47.24 14.21
C PHE A 46 -4.95 -47.79 14.98
N LEU A 47 -4.72 -48.46 16.13
CA LEU A 47 -5.80 -48.98 16.98
C LEU A 47 -6.68 -47.87 17.56
N GLU A 48 -6.08 -46.74 17.97
CA GLU A 48 -6.83 -45.57 18.43
C GLU A 48 -7.73 -44.98 17.33
N GLN A 49 -7.23 -44.92 16.09
CA GLN A 49 -8.00 -44.46 14.93
C GLN A 49 -9.17 -45.39 14.60
N LEU A 50 -8.95 -46.71 14.64
CA LEU A 50 -10.01 -47.70 14.45
C LEU A 50 -11.10 -47.57 15.51
N THR A 51 -10.71 -47.38 16.77
CA THR A 51 -11.64 -47.19 17.90
C THR A 51 -12.45 -45.91 17.71
N SER A 52 -11.79 -44.78 17.42
CA SER A 52 -12.44 -43.50 17.14
C SER A 52 -13.43 -43.57 15.96
N PHE A 53 -13.09 -44.34 14.93
CA PHE A 53 -13.98 -44.58 13.80
C PHE A 53 -15.21 -45.42 14.21
N GLY A 54 -15.00 -46.47 15.01
CA GLY A 54 -16.06 -47.28 15.61
C GLY A 54 -17.03 -46.44 16.44
N ASP A 55 -16.50 -45.57 17.31
CA ASP A 55 -17.30 -44.69 18.17
C ASP A 55 -18.13 -43.71 17.35
N ARG A 56 -17.55 -43.07 16.32
CA ARG A 56 -18.30 -42.20 15.41
C ARG A 56 -19.41 -42.96 14.68
N LYS A 57 -19.15 -44.20 14.26
CA LYS A 57 -20.15 -45.05 13.59
C LYS A 57 -21.28 -45.41 14.54
N ASN A 58 -20.96 -45.79 15.78
CA ASN A 58 -21.93 -46.12 16.82
C ASN A 58 -22.77 -44.90 17.23
N PHE A 59 -22.13 -43.76 17.43
CA PHE A 59 -22.81 -42.49 17.72
C PHE A 59 -23.79 -42.12 16.61
N ARG A 60 -23.41 -42.26 15.33
CA ARG A 60 -24.31 -42.03 14.20
C ARG A 60 -25.48 -43.01 14.17
N ALA A 61 -25.26 -44.28 14.51
CA ALA A 61 -26.33 -45.26 14.62
C ALA A 61 -27.32 -44.87 15.73
N MET A 62 -26.81 -44.49 16.91
CA MET A 62 -27.61 -44.03 18.04
C MET A 62 -28.41 -42.75 17.73
N LEU A 63 -27.81 -41.78 17.02
CA LEU A 63 -28.51 -40.59 16.56
C LEU A 63 -29.67 -40.94 15.63
N ASN A 64 -29.46 -41.87 14.69
CA ASN A 64 -30.51 -42.31 13.77
C ASN A 64 -31.63 -43.04 14.51
N GLU A 65 -31.30 -43.92 15.45
CA GLU A 65 -32.28 -44.63 16.28
C GLU A 65 -33.11 -43.65 17.13
N THR A 66 -32.43 -42.71 17.80
CA THR A 66 -33.06 -41.63 18.57
C THR A 66 -33.97 -40.80 17.69
N HIS A 67 -33.51 -40.39 16.51
CA HIS A 67 -34.31 -39.63 15.56
C HIS A 67 -35.56 -40.39 15.11
N ASN A 68 -35.42 -41.69 14.82
CA ASN A 68 -36.55 -42.55 14.44
C ASN A 68 -37.55 -42.70 15.58
N SER A 69 -37.09 -42.90 16.81
CA SER A 69 -37.93 -42.99 18.01
C SER A 69 -38.69 -41.68 18.28
N LEU A 70 -38.01 -40.54 18.23
CA LEU A 70 -38.63 -39.21 18.38
C LEU A 70 -39.65 -38.92 17.26
N THR A 71 -39.42 -39.44 16.05
CA THR A 71 -40.36 -39.30 14.93
C THR A 71 -41.60 -40.20 15.13
N GLN A 72 -41.42 -41.44 15.59
CA GLN A 72 -42.51 -42.38 15.87
C GLN A 72 -43.40 -41.92 17.02
N THR A 73 -42.81 -41.35 18.07
CA THR A 73 -43.53 -40.79 19.23
C THR A 73 -44.21 -39.44 18.92
N GLY A 74 -43.98 -38.87 17.73
CA GLY A 74 -44.55 -37.59 17.32
C GLY A 74 -43.90 -36.36 17.95
N ALA A 75 -42.80 -36.54 18.69
CA ALA A 75 -42.05 -35.45 19.31
C ALA A 75 -41.34 -34.55 18.28
N ILE A 76 -41.01 -35.09 17.10
CA ILE A 76 -40.49 -34.33 15.95
C ILE A 76 -41.27 -34.65 14.66
N ARG A 77 -41.54 -33.64 13.83
CA ARG A 77 -42.22 -33.80 12.53
C ARG A 77 -41.23 -34.23 11.44
N LYS A 78 -41.62 -35.19 10.60
CA LYS A 78 -40.79 -35.82 9.55
C LYS A 78 -40.52 -34.95 8.30
N GLU A 79 -40.81 -33.65 8.33
CA GLU A 79 -40.71 -32.83 7.11
C GLU A 79 -39.75 -31.66 7.29
N ALA A 80 -38.49 -31.89 6.91
CA ALA A 80 -37.71 -30.83 6.29
C ALA A 80 -37.91 -30.94 4.78
N THR A 81 -38.76 -30.09 4.20
CA THR A 81 -38.72 -29.84 2.75
C THR A 81 -37.28 -29.62 2.34
N PRO A 82 -36.72 -30.36 1.36
CA PRO A 82 -35.34 -30.18 0.97
C PRO A 82 -35.14 -28.72 0.60
N GLY A 83 -34.19 -28.05 1.27
CA GLY A 83 -33.96 -26.62 1.07
C GLY A 83 -33.84 -26.31 -0.42
N LYS A 84 -34.40 -25.17 -0.88
CA LYS A 84 -34.58 -24.83 -2.31
C LYS A 84 -33.37 -25.19 -3.18
N VAL A 85 -32.15 -24.96 -2.67
CA VAL A 85 -30.86 -25.27 -3.30
C VAL A 85 -30.70 -26.75 -3.68
N ILE A 86 -31.04 -27.69 -2.79
CA ILE A 86 -30.91 -29.13 -3.03
C ILE A 86 -31.88 -29.59 -4.12
N SER A 87 -33.10 -29.05 -4.12
CA SER A 87 -34.09 -29.34 -5.16
C SER A 87 -33.65 -28.80 -6.54
N PHE A 88 -33.06 -27.60 -6.55
CA PHE A 88 -32.59 -26.94 -7.77
C PHE A 88 -31.42 -27.72 -8.39
N PHE A 89 -30.44 -28.11 -7.56
CA PHE A 89 -29.30 -28.90 -8.02
C PHE A 89 -29.73 -30.26 -8.59
N LYS A 90 -30.64 -30.98 -7.90
CA LYS A 90 -31.17 -32.26 -8.42
C LYS A 90 -31.92 -32.10 -9.74
N LYS A 91 -32.67 -31.01 -9.92
CA LYS A 91 -33.44 -30.73 -11.14
C LYS A 91 -32.53 -30.42 -12.34
N TYR A 92 -31.47 -29.65 -12.14
CA TYR A 92 -30.66 -29.13 -13.26
C TYR A 92 -29.30 -29.82 -13.47
N LYS A 93 -28.88 -30.75 -12.61
CA LYS A 93 -27.56 -31.42 -12.71
C LYS A 93 -27.19 -31.92 -14.12
N LYS A 94 -28.16 -32.45 -14.88
CA LYS A 94 -27.94 -32.94 -16.25
C LYS A 94 -27.70 -31.79 -17.24
N VAL A 95 -28.48 -30.72 -17.13
CA VAL A 95 -28.35 -29.52 -17.99
C VAL A 95 -27.04 -28.81 -17.70
N THR A 96 -26.67 -28.67 -16.43
CA THR A 96 -25.39 -28.07 -16.02
C THR A 96 -24.20 -28.87 -16.53
N ALA A 97 -24.27 -30.20 -16.50
CA ALA A 97 -23.20 -31.06 -17.04
C ALA A 97 -23.01 -30.84 -18.56
N VAL A 98 -24.10 -30.80 -19.34
CA VAL A 98 -24.05 -30.54 -20.78
C VAL A 98 -23.45 -29.16 -21.08
N ALA A 99 -23.90 -28.13 -20.36
CA ALA A 99 -23.37 -26.77 -20.52
C ALA A 99 -21.88 -26.68 -20.20
N ALA A 100 -21.42 -27.34 -19.13
CA ALA A 100 -20.02 -27.40 -18.74
C ALA A 100 -19.16 -28.10 -19.80
N SER A 101 -19.65 -29.18 -20.41
CA SER A 101 -18.95 -29.88 -21.50
C SER A 101 -18.81 -28.98 -22.73
N ILE A 102 -19.87 -28.28 -23.13
CA ILE A 102 -19.81 -27.36 -24.27
C ILE A 102 -18.80 -26.24 -24.00
N ALA A 103 -18.88 -25.61 -22.82
CA ALA A 103 -17.96 -24.54 -22.43
C ALA A 103 -16.50 -25.01 -22.39
N GLY A 104 -16.24 -26.22 -21.88
CA GLY A 104 -14.91 -26.82 -21.85
C GLY A 104 -14.36 -27.06 -23.25
N ILE A 105 -15.16 -27.64 -24.15
CA ILE A 105 -14.76 -27.91 -25.53
C ILE A 105 -14.49 -26.60 -26.28
N THR A 106 -15.37 -25.60 -26.15
CA THR A 106 -15.18 -24.30 -26.81
C THR A 106 -13.93 -23.60 -26.33
N THR A 107 -13.64 -23.66 -25.03
CA THR A 107 -12.44 -23.05 -24.44
C THR A 107 -11.17 -23.71 -24.97
N LEU A 108 -11.15 -25.05 -25.02
CA LEU A 108 -10.00 -25.79 -25.56
C LEU A 108 -9.80 -25.52 -27.05
N LEU A 109 -10.88 -25.43 -27.83
CA LEU A 109 -10.82 -25.09 -29.25
C LEU A 109 -10.26 -23.69 -29.49
N ILE A 110 -10.75 -22.70 -28.74
CA ILE A 110 -10.25 -21.32 -28.82
C ILE A 110 -8.77 -21.27 -28.43
N ALA A 111 -8.38 -21.94 -27.34
CA ALA A 111 -6.99 -22.01 -26.89
C ALA A 111 -6.07 -22.68 -27.93
N GLY A 112 -6.52 -23.77 -28.53
CA GLY A 112 -5.79 -24.45 -29.61
C GLY A 112 -5.64 -23.57 -30.85
N LEU A 113 -6.70 -22.87 -31.26
CA LEU A 113 -6.65 -21.92 -32.36
C LEU A 113 -5.73 -20.74 -32.05
N THR A 114 -5.78 -20.18 -30.84
CA THR A 114 -4.86 -19.10 -30.45
C THR A 114 -3.43 -19.58 -30.46
N MET A 115 -3.13 -20.77 -29.95
CA MET A 115 -1.78 -21.33 -30.01
C MET A 115 -1.31 -21.60 -31.44
N PHE A 116 -2.21 -22.02 -32.34
CA PHE A 116 -1.88 -22.29 -33.74
C PHE A 116 -1.69 -21.01 -34.57
N TYR A 117 -2.53 -19.99 -34.36
CA TYR A 117 -2.51 -18.74 -35.13
C TYR A 117 -1.66 -17.63 -34.51
N SER A 118 -1.33 -17.70 -33.21
CA SER A 118 -0.36 -16.78 -32.62
C SER A 118 1.04 -17.11 -33.16
N ARG A 119 1.39 -16.47 -34.28
CA ARG A 119 2.79 -16.36 -34.68
C ARG A 119 3.56 -15.84 -33.46
N ARG A 120 4.55 -16.60 -32.98
CA ARG A 120 5.55 -16.09 -32.03
C ARG A 120 6.07 -14.77 -32.59
N ALA A 121 5.65 -13.66 -32.00
CA ALA A 121 6.12 -12.36 -32.42
C ALA A 121 7.64 -12.32 -32.21
N ASN A 122 8.39 -11.99 -33.27
CA ASN A 122 9.83 -11.87 -33.18
C ASN A 122 10.15 -10.73 -32.23
N THR A 123 10.73 -11.05 -31.07
CA THR A 123 11.10 -10.08 -30.03
C THR A 123 11.97 -8.94 -30.58
N ALA A 124 12.73 -9.19 -31.64
CA ALA A 124 13.54 -8.22 -32.35
C ALA A 124 12.72 -7.10 -33.04
N GLU A 125 11.58 -7.41 -33.65
CA GLU A 125 10.70 -6.40 -34.28
C GLU A 125 10.01 -5.53 -33.24
N ILE A 126 9.61 -6.12 -32.10
CA ILE A 126 9.02 -5.39 -30.97
C ILE A 126 10.05 -4.44 -30.34
N GLU A 127 11.29 -4.88 -30.19
CA GLU A 127 12.41 -4.04 -29.74
C GLU A 127 12.63 -2.85 -30.68
N GLN A 128 12.58 -3.08 -32.00
CA GLN A 128 12.76 -2.03 -32.99
C GLN A 128 11.62 -1.01 -32.97
N LEU A 129 10.35 -1.46 -32.98
CA LEU A 129 9.20 -0.55 -32.86
C LEU A 129 9.24 0.25 -31.56
N ARG A 130 9.70 -0.35 -30.45
CA ARG A 130 9.86 0.37 -29.18
C ARG A 130 10.91 1.48 -29.27
N ARG A 131 12.00 1.26 -29.99
CA ARG A 131 13.05 2.27 -30.23
C ARG A 131 12.54 3.40 -31.11
N GLU A 132 11.87 3.07 -32.22
CA GLU A 132 11.27 4.05 -33.13
C GLU A 132 10.19 4.88 -32.43
N PHE A 133 9.30 4.24 -31.66
CA PHE A 133 8.28 4.93 -30.87
C PHE A 133 8.91 5.88 -29.83
N LYS A 134 9.96 5.45 -29.12
CA LYS A 134 10.69 6.33 -28.19
C LYS A 134 11.31 7.53 -28.88
N GLN A 135 11.88 7.34 -30.07
CA GLN A 135 12.48 8.42 -30.85
C GLN A 135 11.42 9.41 -31.37
N GLU A 136 10.29 8.91 -31.87
CA GLU A 136 9.19 9.75 -32.36
C GLU A 136 8.53 10.54 -31.22
N VAL A 137 8.33 9.91 -30.06
CA VAL A 137 7.87 10.61 -28.86
C VAL A 137 8.86 11.72 -28.47
N ALA A 138 10.16 11.41 -28.38
CA ALA A 138 11.17 12.42 -28.04
C ALA A 138 11.18 13.60 -29.02
N LYS A 139 11.01 13.34 -30.32
CA LYS A 139 10.95 14.37 -31.36
C LYS A 139 9.73 15.27 -31.18
N ARG A 140 8.54 14.70 -30.96
CA ARG A 140 7.32 15.47 -30.70
C ARG A 140 7.39 16.26 -29.39
N THR A 141 7.97 15.69 -28.35
CA THR A 141 8.19 16.40 -27.08
C THR A 141 9.12 17.59 -27.29
N ASN A 142 10.18 17.46 -28.08
CA ASN A 142 11.09 18.55 -28.41
C ASN A 142 10.43 19.63 -29.29
N GLU A 143 9.56 19.26 -30.23
CA GLU A 143 8.78 20.21 -31.04
C GLU A 143 7.78 21.01 -30.18
N VAL A 144 7.13 20.36 -29.22
CA VAL A 144 6.27 21.03 -28.22
C VAL A 144 7.10 21.91 -27.30
N TYR A 145 8.24 21.42 -26.80
CA TYR A 145 9.18 22.18 -25.97
C TYR A 145 9.62 23.47 -26.65
N ASN A 146 10.01 23.40 -27.93
CA ASN A 146 10.43 24.57 -28.70
C ASN A 146 9.29 25.58 -28.95
N LYS A 147 8.04 25.11 -29.11
CA LYS A 147 6.87 26.01 -29.23
C LYS A 147 6.47 26.67 -27.90
N VAL A 148 6.74 26.01 -26.77
CA VAL A 148 6.43 26.54 -25.43
C VAL A 148 7.52 27.51 -24.94
N LYS A 149 8.78 27.30 -25.35
CA LYS A 149 9.94 28.17 -25.04
C LYS A 149 9.74 29.63 -25.46
N ASP A 150 8.98 29.89 -26.52
CA ASP A 150 8.71 31.24 -27.02
C ASP A 150 7.74 32.06 -26.14
N GLY A 151 7.03 31.42 -25.19
CA GLY A 151 6.08 32.07 -24.28
C GLY A 151 6.57 32.26 -22.84
N PHE A 152 7.51 31.43 -22.38
CA PHE A 152 8.12 31.49 -21.05
C PHE A 152 9.60 31.09 -21.14
N PRO A 153 10.55 31.92 -20.68
CA PRO A 153 11.96 31.54 -20.69
C PRO A 153 12.16 30.36 -19.74
N ILE A 154 12.40 29.18 -20.32
CA ILE A 154 12.69 27.96 -19.58
C ILE A 154 14.05 28.18 -18.88
N LYS A 155 14.05 28.21 -17.55
CA LYS A 155 15.27 28.44 -16.75
C LYS A 155 16.03 27.14 -16.46
N ALA A 156 15.46 26.00 -16.83
CA ALA A 156 16.13 24.71 -16.82
C ALA A 156 17.26 24.66 -17.88
N PRO A 157 18.42 24.04 -17.58
CA PRO A 157 19.48 23.86 -18.57
C PRO A 157 18.99 23.11 -19.82
N GLU A 158 19.49 23.48 -21.00
CA GLU A 158 19.01 23.05 -22.33
C GLU A 158 19.11 21.53 -22.62
N ASN A 159 19.54 20.70 -21.66
CA ASN A 159 19.55 19.23 -21.73
C ASN A 159 19.31 18.56 -20.36
N ALA A 160 18.76 19.28 -19.37
CA ALA A 160 18.47 18.71 -18.06
C ALA A 160 17.20 17.85 -18.14
N GLN A 161 17.36 16.54 -17.98
CA GLN A 161 16.23 15.62 -17.80
C GLN A 161 15.72 15.76 -16.35
N PRO A 162 14.41 16.00 -16.13
CA PRO A 162 13.85 16.01 -14.79
C PRO A 162 14.00 14.59 -14.18
N ILE A 163 14.70 14.51 -13.04
CA ILE A 163 15.02 13.25 -12.37
C ILE A 163 13.88 12.84 -11.41
N SER A 164 13.21 13.83 -10.83
CA SER A 164 12.13 13.71 -9.86
C SER A 164 11.27 14.98 -9.92
N GLY A 165 10.02 14.90 -9.45
CA GLY A 165 9.10 16.03 -9.45
C GLY A 165 8.06 15.92 -8.34
N GLY A 166 7.65 17.05 -7.80
CA GLY A 166 6.68 17.12 -6.71
C GLY A 166 6.06 18.49 -6.54
N THR A 167 5.59 18.75 -5.33
CA THR A 167 5.02 20.02 -4.90
C THR A 167 5.88 20.59 -3.77
N GLY A 168 5.91 21.91 -3.67
CA GLY A 168 6.41 22.62 -2.49
C GLY A 168 5.55 23.84 -2.21
N PHE A 169 5.68 24.41 -1.02
CA PHE A 169 4.98 25.64 -0.67
C PHE A 169 5.83 26.59 0.17
N LEU A 170 5.52 27.89 0.11
CA LEU A 170 6.25 28.90 0.85
C LEU A 170 6.06 28.74 2.36
N ILE A 171 7.15 28.89 3.09
CA ILE A 171 7.17 28.98 4.56
C ILE A 171 7.66 30.34 5.06
N ASP A 172 8.24 31.15 4.18
CA ASP A 172 8.60 32.55 4.42
C ASP A 172 8.54 33.35 3.12
N GLY A 173 8.12 34.61 3.23
CA GLY A 173 7.89 35.51 2.10
C GLY A 173 9.12 35.80 1.24
N LYS A 174 10.32 35.64 1.80
CA LYS A 174 11.60 35.87 1.11
C LYS A 174 11.95 34.76 0.11
N GLY A 175 11.04 33.81 -0.13
CA GLY A 175 11.24 32.72 -1.10
C GLY A 175 11.81 31.45 -0.48
N TYR A 176 11.48 31.16 0.77
CA TYR A 176 11.79 29.85 1.36
C TYR A 176 10.61 28.91 1.16
N ILE A 177 10.90 27.74 0.61
CA ILE A 177 9.92 26.69 0.31
C ILE A 177 10.23 25.45 1.13
N VAL A 178 9.20 24.75 1.56
CA VAL A 178 9.32 23.37 2.07
C VAL A 178 8.79 22.39 1.04
N THR A 179 9.47 21.24 0.93
CA THR A 179 9.05 20.07 0.14
C THR A 179 9.58 18.79 0.83
N ASN A 180 9.37 17.63 0.22
CA ASN A 180 9.98 16.38 0.71
C ASN A 180 11.44 16.24 0.28
N ALA A 181 12.26 15.61 1.14
CA ALA A 181 13.65 15.33 0.81
C ALA A 181 13.76 14.38 -0.40
N HIS A 182 12.88 13.38 -0.52
CA HIS A 182 12.90 12.46 -1.65
C HIS A 182 12.56 13.14 -2.99
N VAL A 183 11.81 14.26 -2.99
CA VAL A 183 11.46 15.00 -4.22
C VAL A 183 12.72 15.62 -4.84
N VAL A 184 13.64 16.13 -4.03
CA VAL A 184 14.85 16.82 -4.49
C VAL A 184 16.11 15.95 -4.43
N LYS A 185 15.98 14.67 -4.04
CA LYS A 185 17.12 13.77 -3.83
C LYS A 185 17.92 13.55 -5.11
N GLY A 186 19.24 13.74 -5.02
CA GLY A 186 20.16 13.56 -6.15
C GLY A 186 20.12 14.69 -7.19
N SER A 187 19.39 15.78 -6.90
CA SER A 187 19.32 16.94 -7.79
C SER A 187 20.47 17.91 -7.50
N ASN A 188 21.22 18.28 -8.55
CA ASN A 188 22.27 19.31 -8.47
C ASN A 188 21.71 20.74 -8.62
N SER A 189 20.50 20.87 -9.17
CA SER A 189 19.78 22.13 -9.36
C SER A 189 18.28 21.85 -9.24
N VAL A 190 17.54 22.74 -8.60
CA VAL A 190 16.08 22.64 -8.48
C VAL A 190 15.44 23.79 -9.25
N ILE A 191 14.45 23.48 -10.07
CA ILE A 191 13.64 24.47 -10.78
C ILE A 191 12.25 24.37 -10.20
N ILE A 192 11.72 25.49 -9.72
CA ILE A 192 10.33 25.55 -9.26
C ILE A 192 9.49 26.33 -10.26
N GLN A 193 8.20 26.02 -10.34
CA GLN A 193 7.26 26.70 -11.21
C GLN A 193 6.01 27.10 -10.43
N ASN A 194 5.54 28.34 -10.63
CA ASN A 194 4.29 28.81 -10.04
C ASN A 194 3.06 28.44 -10.89
N ASN A 195 1.87 28.72 -10.37
CA ASN A 195 0.58 28.52 -11.04
C ASN A 195 0.40 29.32 -12.36
N LYS A 196 1.28 30.29 -12.63
CA LYS A 196 1.29 31.12 -13.85
C LYS A 196 2.29 30.61 -14.90
N GLY A 197 2.94 29.47 -14.66
CA GLY A 197 3.94 28.89 -15.56
C GLY A 197 5.33 29.53 -15.47
N GLN A 198 5.53 30.48 -14.54
CA GLN A 198 6.84 31.13 -14.38
C GLN A 198 7.78 30.21 -13.61
N GLN A 199 8.96 29.98 -14.18
CA GLN A 199 10.01 29.17 -13.58
C GLN A 199 11.01 30.04 -12.80
N PHE A 200 11.52 29.49 -11.71
CA PHE A 200 12.54 30.10 -10.87
C PHE A 200 13.61 29.07 -10.49
N ARG A 201 14.86 29.51 -10.43
CA ARG A 201 15.94 28.68 -9.87
C ARG A 201 15.85 28.65 -8.34
N ALA A 202 15.98 27.46 -7.76
CA ALA A 202 16.06 27.28 -6.32
C ALA A 202 17.27 26.42 -5.92
N THR A 203 17.80 26.67 -4.72
CA THR A 203 18.86 25.89 -4.10
C THR A 203 18.36 25.16 -2.87
N ILE A 204 18.93 23.98 -2.60
CA ILE A 204 18.63 23.19 -1.41
C ILE A 204 19.45 23.77 -0.26
N VAL A 205 18.78 24.36 0.73
CA VAL A 205 19.44 24.97 1.91
C VAL A 205 19.41 24.06 3.14
N TYR A 206 18.53 23.05 3.13
CA TYR A 206 18.49 21.99 4.14
C TYR A 206 17.83 20.74 3.56
N GLN A 207 18.33 19.57 3.90
CA GLN A 207 17.74 18.29 3.52
C GLN A 207 17.95 17.29 4.65
N ASN A 208 16.88 16.59 5.04
CA ASN A 208 16.92 15.51 6.01
C ASN A 208 16.16 14.30 5.48
N ASP A 209 16.90 13.28 5.05
CA ASP A 209 16.35 12.04 4.49
C ASP A 209 15.56 11.21 5.51
N THR A 210 15.82 11.38 6.81
CA THR A 210 15.14 10.65 7.89
C THR A 210 13.75 11.19 8.15
N THR A 211 13.62 12.52 8.24
CA THR A 211 12.31 13.18 8.43
C THR A 211 11.58 13.45 7.11
N ASP A 212 12.26 13.22 5.98
CA ASP A 212 11.80 13.47 4.62
C ASP A 212 11.37 14.93 4.39
N ILE A 213 12.13 15.88 4.95
CA ILE A 213 11.93 17.32 4.81
C ILE A 213 13.14 17.95 4.11
N ALA A 214 12.85 18.80 3.12
CA ALA A 214 13.84 19.70 2.52
C ALA A 214 13.34 21.13 2.53
N PHE A 215 14.26 22.08 2.74
CA PHE A 215 14.02 23.50 2.53
C PHE A 215 14.78 23.98 1.30
N LEU A 216 14.07 24.74 0.48
CA LEU A 216 14.58 25.35 -0.73
C LEU A 216 14.58 26.87 -0.57
N ARG A 217 15.53 27.55 -1.24
CA ARG A 217 15.58 28.99 -1.34
C ARG A 217 15.54 29.40 -2.80
N ILE A 218 14.64 30.31 -3.15
CA ILE A 218 14.58 30.87 -4.50
C ILE A 218 15.76 31.83 -4.69
N GLU A 219 16.58 31.58 -5.71
CA GLU A 219 17.74 32.37 -6.09
C GLU A 219 17.54 32.99 -7.48
N ASP A 220 16.42 33.70 -7.63
CA ASP A 220 16.00 34.22 -8.92
C ASP A 220 15.56 35.68 -8.79
N ALA A 221 16.15 36.57 -9.60
CA ALA A 221 15.88 38.00 -9.55
C ALA A 221 14.44 38.34 -9.98
N ASP A 222 13.79 37.48 -10.75
CA ASP A 222 12.41 37.67 -11.19
C ASP A 222 11.39 37.33 -10.09
N PHE A 223 11.83 36.66 -9.02
CA PHE A 223 10.95 36.32 -7.91
C PHE A 223 10.60 37.56 -7.08
N LYS A 224 9.31 37.88 -7.06
CA LYS A 224 8.77 38.94 -6.21
C LYS A 224 8.41 38.36 -4.85
N SER A 225 9.15 38.78 -3.82
CA SER A 225 8.88 38.43 -2.42
C SER A 225 7.43 38.75 -2.04
N ASN A 226 6.78 37.81 -1.35
CA ASN A 226 5.44 37.98 -0.82
C ASN A 226 5.51 38.18 0.69
N PRO A 227 5.45 39.42 1.20
CA PRO A 227 5.77 39.72 2.60
C PRO A 227 4.83 39.09 3.63
N ALA A 228 3.63 38.65 3.23
CA ALA A 228 2.67 38.02 4.14
C ALA A 228 2.04 36.78 3.49
N LEU A 229 2.43 35.61 3.99
CA LEU A 229 1.74 34.36 3.64
C LEU A 229 0.33 34.37 4.23
N PRO A 230 -0.68 33.87 3.51
CA PRO A 230 -2.07 33.96 3.94
C PRO A 230 -2.43 32.94 5.04
N TYR A 231 -1.58 31.94 5.25
CA TYR A 231 -1.74 30.86 6.23
C TYR A 231 -0.65 30.90 7.30
N ASN A 232 -0.94 30.29 8.45
CA ASN A 232 0.07 29.93 9.45
C ASN A 232 0.43 28.45 9.36
N ILE A 233 1.47 28.06 10.10
CA ILE A 233 1.84 26.65 10.28
C ILE A 233 1.45 26.23 11.69
N ARG A 234 0.64 25.18 11.81
CA ARG A 234 0.15 24.71 13.10
C ARG A 234 1.26 23.98 13.84
N LYS A 235 1.44 24.25 15.14
CA LYS A 235 2.42 23.55 15.99
C LYS A 235 1.91 22.22 16.54
N THR A 236 0.60 22.10 16.69
CA THR A 236 -0.06 20.88 17.17
C THR A 236 -0.43 20.01 15.97
N GLY A 237 -0.45 18.69 16.17
CA GLY A 237 -1.01 17.78 15.17
C GLY A 237 -2.49 18.03 14.92
N ALA A 238 -3.00 17.51 13.82
CA ALA A 238 -4.43 17.48 13.55
C ALA A 238 -5.12 16.36 14.33
N GLU A 239 -6.41 16.56 14.58
CA GLU A 239 -7.24 15.62 15.34
C GLU A 239 -7.93 14.61 14.43
N LEU A 240 -8.29 13.45 14.97
CA LEU A 240 -8.99 12.41 14.22
C LEU A 240 -10.31 12.95 13.67
N GLY A 241 -10.57 12.73 12.37
CA GLY A 241 -11.75 13.26 11.69
C GLY A 241 -11.70 14.75 11.35
N GLU A 242 -10.60 15.46 11.64
CA GLU A 242 -10.44 16.86 11.22
C GLU A 242 -10.47 16.96 9.69
N ALA A 243 -11.39 17.78 9.16
CA ALA A 243 -11.51 18.02 7.74
C ALA A 243 -10.29 18.79 7.20
N LEU A 244 -9.77 18.30 6.08
CA LEU A 244 -8.56 18.82 5.45
C LEU A 244 -8.72 19.00 3.95
N PHE A 245 -7.85 19.82 3.39
CA PHE A 245 -7.71 19.98 1.95
C PHE A 245 -6.26 20.20 1.56
N THR A 246 -5.96 19.91 0.31
CA THR A 246 -4.61 19.98 -0.22
C THR A 246 -4.60 20.64 -1.58
N LEU A 247 -3.45 21.21 -1.92
CA LEU A 247 -3.15 21.77 -3.23
C LEU A 247 -1.79 21.22 -3.67
N GLY A 248 -1.70 20.74 -4.91
CA GLY A 248 -0.44 20.25 -5.44
C GLY A 248 -0.42 20.11 -6.95
N TYR A 249 0.71 19.65 -7.48
CA TYR A 249 0.96 19.53 -8.93
C TYR A 249 1.17 18.06 -9.33
N PRO A 250 0.12 17.23 -9.34
CA PRO A 250 0.19 15.91 -9.98
C PRO A 250 0.26 16.01 -11.51
N ARG A 251 0.04 17.21 -12.06
CA ARG A 251 0.16 17.61 -13.46
C ARG A 251 0.58 19.09 -13.52
N GLU A 252 0.69 19.67 -14.71
CA GLU A 252 1.12 21.07 -14.93
C GLU A 252 0.18 22.14 -14.32
N GLU A 253 -0.99 21.73 -13.83
CA GLU A 253 -1.96 22.59 -13.16
C GLU A 253 -2.11 22.21 -11.69
N ILE A 254 -2.40 23.20 -10.86
CA ILE A 254 -2.72 22.98 -9.46
C ILE A 254 -4.01 22.14 -9.33
N VAL A 255 -3.93 21.05 -8.56
CA VAL A 255 -5.05 20.16 -8.28
C VAL A 255 -5.43 20.28 -6.83
N TYR A 256 -6.72 20.47 -6.61
CA TYR A 256 -7.34 20.54 -5.30
C TYR A 256 -7.90 19.18 -4.89
N ASN A 257 -7.63 18.77 -3.65
CA ASN A 257 -8.21 17.57 -3.05
C ASN A 257 -8.77 17.87 -1.66
N GLU A 258 -9.83 17.18 -1.27
CA GLU A 258 -10.38 17.21 0.09
C GLU A 258 -10.31 15.85 0.76
N GLY A 259 -10.30 15.87 2.08
CA GLY A 259 -10.23 14.66 2.87
C GLY A 259 -10.42 14.92 4.35
N TYR A 260 -9.97 13.95 5.15
CA TYR A 260 -10.02 14.01 6.61
C TYR A 260 -8.81 13.31 7.23
N MET A 261 -8.50 13.66 8.47
CA MET A 261 -7.50 12.94 9.25
C MET A 261 -7.97 11.53 9.59
N SER A 262 -7.26 10.50 9.12
CA SER A 262 -7.62 9.08 9.30
C SER A 262 -6.93 8.42 10.48
N ALA A 263 -5.67 8.78 10.78
CA ALA A 263 -4.96 8.29 11.96
C ALA A 263 -3.89 9.28 12.42
N LYS A 264 -3.65 9.34 13.75
CA LYS A 264 -2.66 10.25 14.35
C LYS A 264 -1.21 9.85 14.09
N THR A 265 -0.98 8.59 13.74
CA THR A 265 0.32 8.02 13.42
C THR A 265 0.36 7.63 11.95
N GLY A 266 1.55 7.65 11.37
CA GLY A 266 1.80 7.12 10.05
C GLY A 266 2.09 5.62 10.04
N PHE A 267 2.76 5.21 8.97
CA PHE A 267 3.13 3.82 8.72
C PHE A 267 3.89 3.21 9.90
N ASN A 268 3.54 1.97 10.29
CA ASN A 268 4.15 1.25 11.41
C ASN A 268 4.24 2.04 12.74
N GLY A 269 3.29 2.94 12.99
CA GLY A 269 3.24 3.74 14.22
C GLY A 269 4.19 4.94 14.23
N ASP A 270 4.69 5.38 13.07
CA ASP A 270 5.49 6.60 12.95
C ASP A 270 4.75 7.80 13.56
N THR A 271 5.40 8.48 14.51
CA THR A 271 4.84 9.66 15.20
C THR A 271 5.18 10.97 14.50
N LEU A 272 6.08 10.93 13.51
CA LEU A 272 6.45 12.09 12.70
C LEU A 272 5.42 12.36 11.61
N SER A 273 4.64 11.36 11.22
CA SER A 273 3.59 11.48 10.21
C SER A 273 2.22 11.10 10.76
N CYS A 274 1.19 11.38 9.98
CA CYS A 274 -0.20 11.03 10.22
C CYS A 274 -0.81 10.49 8.94
N GLN A 275 -1.83 9.63 9.06
CA GLN A 275 -2.55 9.10 7.91
C GLN A 275 -3.73 10.01 7.57
N ILE A 276 -3.87 10.35 6.30
CA ILE A 276 -4.96 11.20 5.79
C ILE A 276 -5.77 10.47 4.72
N GLY A 277 -7.08 10.70 4.73
CA GLY A 277 -8.01 10.15 3.76
C GLY A 277 -8.22 11.16 2.63
N VAL A 278 -7.28 11.23 1.69
CA VAL A 278 -7.33 12.11 0.50
C VAL A 278 -6.89 11.32 -0.73
N ALA A 279 -7.42 11.67 -1.91
CA ALA A 279 -6.86 11.17 -3.16
C ALA A 279 -5.51 11.86 -3.43
N ALA A 280 -4.39 11.15 -3.31
CA ALA A 280 -3.08 11.66 -3.68
C ALA A 280 -2.45 10.79 -4.78
N ASN A 281 -2.20 11.43 -5.92
CA ASN A 281 -1.44 10.88 -7.03
C ASN A 281 0.05 11.28 -6.92
N PRO A 282 0.95 10.62 -7.67
CA PRO A 282 2.33 11.11 -7.85
C PRO A 282 2.34 12.60 -8.24
N GLY A 283 3.32 13.34 -7.72
CA GLY A 283 3.43 14.81 -7.87
C GLY A 283 2.84 15.64 -6.74
N ASN A 284 1.95 15.07 -5.90
CA ASN A 284 1.44 15.75 -4.70
C ASN A 284 2.44 15.74 -3.52
N SER A 285 3.46 14.89 -3.53
CA SER A 285 4.51 14.84 -2.50
C SER A 285 5.11 16.22 -2.29
N GLY A 286 5.20 16.65 -1.03
CA GLY A 286 5.72 17.94 -0.61
C GLY A 286 4.67 19.06 -0.58
N GLY A 287 3.43 18.77 -1.03
CA GLY A 287 2.32 19.72 -1.01
C GLY A 287 1.77 19.98 0.39
N PRO A 288 1.22 21.18 0.64
CA PRO A 288 0.65 21.52 1.94
C PRO A 288 -0.68 20.80 2.20
N VAL A 289 -0.88 20.39 3.46
CA VAL A 289 -2.16 19.92 3.99
C VAL A 289 -2.73 20.99 4.91
N PHE A 290 -3.89 21.53 4.55
CA PHE A 290 -4.58 22.58 5.29
C PHE A 290 -5.79 22.03 6.05
N ASN A 291 -6.09 22.60 7.20
CA ASN A 291 -7.41 22.44 7.83
C ASN A 291 -8.40 23.50 7.34
N LYS A 292 -9.66 23.42 7.80
CA LYS A 292 -10.73 24.37 7.44
C LYS A 292 -10.42 25.86 7.74
N ASN A 293 -9.50 26.14 8.66
CA ASN A 293 -9.10 27.50 9.03
C ASN A 293 -7.95 28.03 8.14
N GLY A 294 -7.48 27.22 7.18
CA GLY A 294 -6.33 27.54 6.34
C GLY A 294 -5.01 27.48 7.11
N GLU A 295 -4.90 26.62 8.13
CA GLU A 295 -3.65 26.38 8.85
C GLU A 295 -2.96 25.15 8.26
N VAL A 296 -1.66 25.23 7.99
CA VAL A 296 -0.88 24.08 7.52
C VAL A 296 -0.70 23.09 8.68
N ILE A 297 -1.27 21.90 8.55
CA ILE A 297 -1.19 20.81 9.53
C ILE A 297 -0.17 19.73 9.13
N GLY A 298 0.26 19.71 7.88
CA GLY A 298 1.24 18.75 7.40
C GLY A 298 1.71 18.98 5.97
N ILE A 299 2.58 18.07 5.54
CA ILE A 299 3.18 18.04 4.20
C ILE A 299 2.87 16.66 3.62
N ILE A 300 2.18 16.57 2.47
CA ILE A 300 1.84 15.29 1.85
C ILE A 300 3.12 14.49 1.59
N ASN A 301 3.09 13.19 1.88
CA ASN A 301 4.12 12.23 1.54
C ASN A 301 3.49 11.07 0.76
N THR A 302 3.80 10.95 -0.53
CA THR A 302 3.28 9.86 -1.37
C THR A 302 4.21 8.66 -1.45
N ARG A 303 5.32 8.63 -0.69
CA ARG A 303 6.30 7.53 -0.72
C ARG A 303 5.65 6.18 -0.37
N GLN A 304 4.81 6.13 0.66
CA GLN A 304 4.08 4.90 1.00
C GLN A 304 2.77 4.72 0.22
N ALA A 305 2.15 5.80 -0.27
CA ALA A 305 0.90 5.71 -1.05
C ALA A 305 1.04 4.81 -2.28
N GLN A 306 2.22 4.85 -2.91
CA GLN A 306 2.51 4.01 -4.07
C GLN A 306 2.76 2.53 -3.72
N ALA A 307 3.08 2.23 -2.46
CA ALA A 307 3.34 0.87 -1.99
C ALA A 307 2.09 0.22 -1.38
N GLU A 308 1.27 0.99 -0.66
CA GLU A 308 0.21 0.45 0.22
C GLU A 308 -1.18 1.08 0.00
N GLY A 309 -1.31 2.02 -0.95
CA GLY A 309 -2.60 2.65 -1.26
C GLY A 309 -3.12 3.61 -0.18
N VAL A 310 -2.27 4.01 0.78
CA VAL A 310 -2.60 4.93 1.88
C VAL A 310 -1.77 6.21 1.80
N VAL A 311 -2.40 7.35 2.04
CA VAL A 311 -1.71 8.65 1.98
C VAL A 311 -1.31 9.10 3.37
N PHE A 312 -0.05 9.51 3.51
CA PHE A 312 0.47 10.08 4.75
C PHE A 312 0.79 11.56 4.58
N ALA A 313 0.82 12.27 5.69
CA ALA A 313 1.36 13.61 5.77
C ALA A 313 2.36 13.70 6.92
N ILE A 314 3.53 14.28 6.64
CA ILE A 314 4.50 14.64 7.67
C ILE A 314 3.88 15.75 8.49
N ASN A 315 3.85 15.59 9.82
CA ASN A 315 3.26 16.57 10.72
C ASN A 315 3.96 17.94 10.60
N SER A 316 3.20 19.02 10.51
CA SER A 316 3.73 20.40 10.37
C SER A 316 4.71 20.79 11.49
N ARG A 317 4.57 20.19 12.68
CA ARG A 317 5.52 20.36 13.80
C ARG A 317 6.97 20.05 13.43
N ASN A 318 7.19 19.18 12.45
CA ASN A 318 8.54 18.80 12.01
C ASN A 318 9.23 19.93 11.24
N ILE A 319 8.49 20.88 10.66
CA ILE A 319 9.06 22.10 10.09
C ILE A 319 9.76 22.92 11.19
N TYR A 320 9.13 23.05 12.36
CA TYR A 320 9.74 23.71 13.52
C TYR A 320 10.96 22.94 14.04
N ALA A 321 10.88 21.61 14.09
CA ALA A 321 11.99 20.76 14.52
C ALA A 321 13.21 20.91 13.58
N ALA A 322 12.98 20.93 12.26
CA ALA A 322 14.01 21.15 11.25
C ALA A 322 14.66 22.53 11.40
N LEU A 323 13.88 23.60 11.56
CA LEU A 323 14.42 24.94 11.80
C LEU A 323 15.22 25.04 13.11
N HIS A 324 14.76 24.35 14.16
CA HIS A 324 15.51 24.28 15.42
C HIS A 324 16.86 23.58 15.24
N GLN A 325 16.88 22.48 14.48
CA GLN A 325 18.12 21.76 14.16
C GLN A 325 19.10 22.65 13.38
N ILE A 326 18.63 23.35 12.33
CA ILE A 326 19.44 24.28 11.52
C ILE A 326 20.11 25.34 12.38
N ARG A 327 19.38 25.93 13.33
CA ARG A 327 19.90 26.94 14.26
C ARG A 327 20.93 26.36 15.22
N LYS A 328 20.75 25.12 15.67
CA LYS A 328 21.68 24.43 16.58
C LYS A 328 22.98 24.06 15.89
N GLU A 329 22.90 23.55 14.67
CA GLU A 329 24.06 23.03 13.92
C GLU A 329 24.87 24.12 13.20
N LYS A 330 24.44 25.39 13.29
CA LYS A 330 25.08 26.54 12.63
C LYS A 330 25.39 26.25 11.16
N MET A 331 24.38 25.75 10.43
CA MET A 331 24.49 25.44 9.01
C MET A 331 25.06 26.62 8.22
N ALA A 332 25.84 26.31 7.18
CA ALA A 332 26.63 27.26 6.41
C ALA A 332 25.82 28.45 5.87
N ASP A 333 24.56 28.21 5.49
CA ASP A 333 23.65 29.29 5.15
C ASP A 333 23.08 29.97 6.40
N THR A 334 23.57 31.16 6.71
CA THR A 334 23.14 31.95 7.86
C THR A 334 21.73 32.55 7.66
N SER A 335 21.25 32.64 6.42
CA SER A 335 20.01 33.33 6.09
C SER A 335 18.77 32.57 6.60
N ILE A 336 18.79 31.24 6.54
CA ILE A 336 17.71 30.38 7.05
C ILE A 336 17.63 30.37 8.58
N GLN A 337 18.71 30.69 9.30
CA GLN A 337 18.71 30.71 10.76
C GLN A 337 17.76 31.79 11.33
N THR A 338 17.58 32.89 10.59
CA THR A 338 16.72 34.03 10.95
C THR A 338 15.27 33.90 10.52
N LEU A 339 14.92 32.80 9.84
CA LEU A 339 13.59 32.57 9.28
C LEU A 339 12.50 32.56 10.37
N LYS A 340 11.40 33.28 10.12
CA LYS A 340 10.23 33.32 10.99
C LYS A 340 9.02 32.79 10.23
N LEU A 341 8.47 31.69 10.71
CA LEU A 341 7.27 31.10 10.13
C LEU A 341 6.03 31.98 10.38
N PRO A 342 5.05 31.98 9.44
CA PRO A 342 3.83 32.75 9.61
C PRO A 342 3.03 32.25 10.81
N ALA A 343 2.59 33.20 11.64
CA ALA A 343 1.95 32.92 12.93
C ALA A 343 0.42 33.08 12.91
N SER A 344 -0.13 33.85 11.97
CA SER A 344 -1.57 34.08 11.80
C SER A 344 -2.05 33.63 10.44
N SER A 345 -3.30 33.17 10.37
CA SER A 345 -4.01 32.86 9.13
C SER A 345 -5.11 33.90 8.90
N VAL A 346 -5.16 34.47 7.70
CA VAL A 346 -6.25 35.36 7.25
C VAL A 346 -7.35 34.59 6.50
N LEU A 347 -7.23 33.26 6.43
CA LEU A 347 -8.10 32.38 5.66
C LEU A 347 -9.34 31.92 6.46
N LYS A 348 -9.29 32.08 7.78
CA LYS A 348 -10.36 31.67 8.68
C LYS A 348 -11.66 32.44 8.36
N GLY A 349 -12.73 31.69 8.10
CA GLY A 349 -14.06 32.25 7.79
C GLY A 349 -14.30 32.59 6.32
N LEU A 350 -13.29 32.50 5.46
CA LEU A 350 -13.47 32.60 4.01
C LEU A 350 -14.04 31.30 3.44
N ASP A 351 -14.78 31.39 2.34
CA ASP A 351 -15.19 30.21 1.59
C ASP A 351 -13.99 29.53 0.90
N ARG A 352 -14.16 28.28 0.47
CA ARG A 352 -13.05 27.50 -0.07
C ARG A 352 -12.43 28.09 -1.34
N VAL A 353 -13.22 28.70 -2.21
CA VAL A 353 -12.73 29.32 -3.44
C VAL A 353 -11.87 30.54 -3.11
N GLN A 354 -12.32 31.36 -2.15
CA GLN A 354 -11.55 32.50 -1.64
C GLN A 354 -10.26 32.06 -0.93
N GLN A 355 -10.29 30.95 -0.20
CA GLN A 355 -9.10 30.38 0.41
C GLN A 355 -8.08 29.97 -0.66
N ILE A 356 -8.50 29.19 -1.66
CA ILE A 356 -7.61 28.70 -2.74
C ILE A 356 -6.98 29.87 -3.51
N ARG A 357 -7.77 30.88 -3.89
CA ARG A 357 -7.26 32.08 -4.60
C ARG A 357 -6.15 32.82 -3.85
N LYS A 358 -6.15 32.77 -2.52
CA LYS A 358 -5.09 33.39 -1.72
C LYS A 358 -3.86 32.49 -1.60
N ILE A 359 -4.05 31.17 -1.61
CA ILE A 359 -3.00 30.17 -1.34
C ILE A 359 -2.26 29.76 -2.63
N GLU A 360 -2.92 29.71 -3.78
CA GLU A 360 -2.38 29.14 -5.03
C GLU A 360 -1.04 29.76 -5.48
N ASP A 361 -0.85 31.07 -5.27
CA ASP A 361 0.41 31.78 -5.56
C ASP A 361 1.56 31.40 -4.60
N CYS A 362 1.28 30.66 -3.53
CA CYS A 362 2.25 30.18 -2.55
C CYS A 362 2.65 28.70 -2.75
N VAL A 363 2.04 27.99 -3.71
CA VAL A 363 2.29 26.57 -3.98
C VAL A 363 2.97 26.43 -5.34
N PHE A 364 4.06 25.67 -5.37
CA PHE A 364 4.96 25.53 -6.51
C PHE A 364 5.08 24.07 -6.93
N MET A 365 5.18 23.84 -8.23
CA MET A 365 5.73 22.59 -8.76
C MET A 365 7.24 22.62 -8.53
N VAL A 366 7.81 21.51 -8.05
CA VAL A 366 9.23 21.37 -7.67
C VAL A 366 9.90 20.29 -8.51
#